data_AF-A0A4W5MUX6-F1
#
_entry.id   AF-A0A4W5MUX6-F1
#
_cell.length_a   1.000
_cell.length_b   1.000
_cell.length_c   1.000
_cell.angle_alpha   90.00
_cell.angle_beta   90.00
_cell.angle_gamma   90.00
#
_symmetry.space_group_name_H-M   'P 1'
#
loop_
_entity.id
_entity.type
_entity.pdbx_description
1 polymer ?
#
loop_
_entity_poly.entity_id
_entity_poly.type
_entity_poly.pdbx_seq_one_letter_code
_entity_poly.pdbx_strand_id
1 'polypeptide(L)'
;MGLYIGEQAYLKSSWNVLDGFLVFVSLIDIVVSMAGGAKILGVLRVLRLLRTLRPLRVISRAPGLKLVVETLITSLKPIGNIVLICCAFFIIFGILGVQLFKGKFFYCFGPDVKNITNKSDCLQANYKWVHHKY
;
A
#
# COMPACT_ATOMS: atom_id res chain seq x y z
N MET A 1 -25.73 -6.87 27.25
CA MET A 1 -24.84 -6.62 26.09
C MET A 1 -23.83 -7.77 26.01
N GLY A 2 -24.11 -8.77 25.18
CA GLY A 2 -23.26 -9.96 25.04
C GLY A 2 -22.22 -9.77 23.94
N LEU A 3 -20.97 -10.11 24.21
CA LEU A 3 -19.86 -10.06 23.25
C LEU A 3 -20.03 -11.05 22.08
N TYR A 4 -20.76 -12.16 22.26
CA TYR A 4 -20.81 -13.23 21.27
C TYR A 4 -22.21 -13.78 20.92
N ILE A 5 -23.23 -13.64 21.78
CA ILE A 5 -24.55 -14.25 21.53
C ILE A 5 -25.65 -13.22 21.78
N GLY A 6 -26.32 -12.82 20.69
CA GLY A 6 -27.46 -11.90 20.63
C GLY A 6 -27.56 -11.27 19.25
N GLU A 7 -28.78 -11.03 18.75
CA GLU A 7 -29.04 -10.40 17.44
C GLU A 7 -28.36 -9.02 17.24
N GLN A 8 -27.91 -8.40 18.34
CA GLN A 8 -27.15 -7.16 18.43
C GLN A 8 -25.70 -7.40 18.89
N ALA A 9 -25.01 -8.40 18.34
CA ALA A 9 -23.63 -8.74 18.71
C ALA A 9 -22.63 -7.69 18.21
N TYR A 10 -21.74 -7.23 19.11
CA TYR A 10 -20.68 -6.23 18.89
C TYR A 10 -19.83 -6.53 17.64
N LEU A 11 -19.62 -7.81 17.33
CA LEU A 11 -18.79 -8.32 16.22
C LEU A 11 -19.51 -8.37 14.86
N LYS A 12 -20.85 -8.22 14.80
CA LYS A 12 -21.58 -8.20 13.51
C LYS A 12 -21.52 -6.82 12.84
N SER A 13 -21.22 -5.75 13.61
CA SER A 13 -21.05 -4.39 13.09
C SER A 13 -19.57 -4.11 12.80
N SER A 14 -19.19 -4.09 11.52
CA SER A 14 -17.80 -3.80 11.07
C SER A 14 -17.25 -2.47 11.63
N TRP A 15 -18.13 -1.49 11.88
CA TRP A 15 -17.77 -0.18 12.44
C TRP A 15 -17.24 -0.24 13.87
N ASN A 16 -17.71 -1.23 14.63
CA ASN A 16 -17.44 -1.39 16.04
C ASN A 16 -16.17 -2.20 16.29
N VAL A 17 -15.88 -3.13 15.38
CA VAL A 17 -14.58 -3.81 15.26
C VAL A 17 -13.49 -2.80 14.89
N LEU A 18 -13.79 -1.86 13.98
CA LEU A 18 -12.86 -0.80 13.57
C LEU A 18 -12.51 0.15 14.73
N ASP A 19 -13.48 0.58 15.54
CA ASP A 19 -13.18 1.41 16.73
C ASP A 19 -12.37 0.63 17.78
N GLY A 20 -12.67 -0.66 17.99
CA GLY A 20 -11.88 -1.55 18.86
C GLY A 20 -10.42 -1.70 18.42
N PHE A 21 -10.19 -1.89 17.11
CA PHE A 21 -8.85 -1.93 16.54
C PHE A 21 -8.07 -0.62 16.75
N LEU A 22 -8.72 0.54 16.53
CA LEU A 22 -8.09 1.84 16.73
C LEU A 22 -7.73 2.11 18.20
N VAL A 23 -8.56 1.67 19.15
CA VAL A 23 -8.24 1.73 20.59
C VAL A 23 -7.02 0.86 20.90
N PHE A 24 -6.98 -0.37 20.38
CA PHE A 24 -5.88 -1.30 20.63
C PHE A 24 -4.54 -0.78 20.08
N VAL A 25 -4.54 -0.24 18.87
CA VAL A 25 -3.35 0.41 18.28
C VAL A 25 -2.89 1.61 19.12
N SER A 26 -3.83 2.40 19.64
CA SER A 26 -3.50 3.55 20.49
C SER A 26 -2.91 3.12 21.85
N LEU A 27 -3.37 2.01 22.41
CA LEU A 27 -2.81 1.44 23.65
C LEU A 27 -1.38 0.93 23.42
N ILE A 28 -1.13 0.20 22.33
CA ILE A 28 0.21 -0.26 21.97
C ILE A 28 1.15 0.93 21.81
N ASP A 29 0.70 1.99 21.13
CA ASP A 29 1.50 3.19 20.92
C ASP A 29 1.95 3.86 22.24
N ILE A 30 1.08 3.90 23.26
CA ILE A 30 1.42 4.41 24.59
C ILE A 30 2.46 3.50 25.26
N VAL A 31 2.24 2.19 25.27
CA VAL A 31 3.16 1.22 25.89
C VAL A 31 4.55 1.27 25.25
N VAL A 32 4.59 1.31 23.91
CA VAL A 32 5.84 1.38 23.14
C VAL A 32 6.56 2.71 23.34
N SER A 33 5.82 3.82 23.50
CA SER A 33 6.41 5.12 23.84
C SER A 33 7.05 5.15 25.22
N MET A 34 6.63 4.29 26.16
CA MET A 34 7.20 4.22 27.52
C MET A 34 8.40 3.28 27.60
N ALA A 35 8.46 2.24 26.77
CA ALA A 35 9.49 1.18 26.83
C ALA A 35 10.84 1.52 26.14
N GLY A 36 11.15 2.80 25.92
CA GLY A 36 12.26 3.34 25.10
C GLY A 36 13.48 2.44 24.85
N GLY A 37 13.64 1.96 23.60
CA GLY A 37 14.74 1.10 23.16
C GLY A 37 15.02 1.24 21.65
N ALA A 38 16.22 0.92 21.19
CA ALA A 38 16.68 1.26 19.82
C ALA A 38 15.86 0.62 18.67
N LYS A 39 15.28 -0.58 18.86
CA LYS A 39 14.38 -1.22 17.88
C LYS A 39 13.02 -0.49 17.75
N ILE A 40 12.72 0.41 18.68
CA ILE A 40 11.46 1.14 18.77
C ILE A 40 11.39 2.29 17.76
N LEU A 41 12.52 2.78 17.22
CA LEU A 41 12.49 3.86 16.22
C LEU A 41 11.77 3.47 14.92
N GLY A 42 11.90 2.23 14.47
CA GLY A 42 11.16 1.70 13.31
C GLY A 42 9.67 1.55 13.60
N VAL A 43 9.34 0.96 14.76
CA VAL A 43 7.95 0.76 15.20
C VAL A 43 7.24 2.09 15.44
N LEU A 44 7.91 3.08 16.02
CA LEU A 44 7.39 4.44 16.21
C LEU A 44 7.03 5.11 14.88
N ARG A 45 7.79 4.86 13.80
CA ARG A 45 7.45 5.42 12.48
C ARG A 45 6.13 4.84 11.96
N VAL A 46 5.90 3.54 12.11
CA VAL A 46 4.65 2.89 11.72
C VAL A 46 3.49 3.32 12.63
N LEU A 47 3.70 3.37 13.95
CA LEU A 47 2.69 3.83 14.91
C LEU A 47 2.26 5.29 14.65
N ARG A 48 3.21 6.16 14.29
CA ARG A 48 2.89 7.54 13.85
C ARG A 48 2.00 7.58 12.60
N LEU A 49 2.23 6.68 11.63
CA LEU A 49 1.34 6.54 10.47
C LEU A 49 -0.04 6.03 10.89
N LEU A 50 -0.13 5.08 11.82
CA LEU A 50 -1.44 4.60 12.30
C LEU A 50 -2.26 5.69 13.01
N ARG A 51 -1.62 6.69 13.62
CA ARG A 51 -2.33 7.86 14.18
C ARG A 51 -3.05 8.69 13.10
N THR A 52 -2.62 8.65 11.83
CA THR A 52 -3.35 9.35 10.75
C THR A 52 -4.69 8.69 10.41
N LEU A 53 -4.97 7.48 10.92
CA LEU A 53 -6.26 6.80 10.83
C LEU A 53 -7.29 7.29 11.87
N ARG A 54 -6.92 8.18 12.81
CA ARG A 54 -7.87 8.75 13.79
C ARG A 54 -9.13 9.39 13.19
N PRO A 55 -9.11 10.08 12.03
CA PRO A 55 -10.32 10.58 11.37
C PRO A 55 -11.34 9.48 11.04
N LEU A 56 -10.88 8.23 10.89
CA LEU A 56 -11.74 7.07 10.66
C LEU A 56 -12.67 6.80 11.86
N ARG A 57 -12.27 7.17 13.09
CA ARG A 57 -13.14 7.17 14.28
C ARG A 57 -14.24 8.23 14.18
N VAL A 58 -14.01 9.36 13.53
CA VAL A 58 -15.05 10.39 13.31
C VAL A 58 -16.09 9.86 12.32
N ILE A 59 -15.64 9.18 11.27
CA ILE A 59 -16.51 8.49 10.31
C ILE A 59 -17.35 7.41 11.02
N SER A 60 -16.77 6.65 11.97
CA SER A 60 -17.52 5.65 12.74
C SER A 60 -18.46 6.23 13.80
N ARG A 61 -18.42 7.54 14.08
CA ARG A 61 -19.35 8.21 15.01
C ARG A 61 -20.41 9.05 14.30
N ALA A 62 -20.13 9.54 13.09
CA ALA A 62 -21.07 10.33 12.30
C ALA A 62 -21.95 9.44 11.40
N PRO A 63 -23.27 9.36 11.63
CA PRO A 63 -24.16 8.47 10.85
C PRO A 63 -24.20 8.83 9.36
N GLY A 64 -24.09 10.12 9.00
CA GLY A 64 -24.05 10.56 7.60
C GLY A 64 -22.84 10.03 6.83
N LEU A 65 -21.65 9.96 7.46
CA LEU A 65 -20.44 9.46 6.81
C LEU A 65 -20.45 7.93 6.66
N LYS A 66 -21.06 7.21 7.62
CA LYS A 66 -21.24 5.75 7.50
C LYS A 66 -22.05 5.38 6.27
N LEU A 67 -23.16 6.09 6.05
CA LEU A 67 -24.03 5.85 4.91
C LEU A 67 -23.27 6.04 3.59
N VAL A 68 -22.46 7.11 3.48
CA VAL A 68 -21.65 7.37 2.28
C VAL A 68 -20.62 6.27 2.02
N VAL A 69 -19.95 5.76 3.05
CA VAL A 69 -18.96 4.68 2.89
C VAL A 69 -19.66 3.37 2.52
N GLU A 70 -20.80 3.07 3.14
CA GLU A 70 -21.57 1.85 2.86
C GLU A 70 -22.15 1.83 1.44
N THR A 71 -22.64 2.98 0.95
CA THR A 71 -23.11 3.10 -0.43
C THR A 71 -21.96 2.97 -1.43
N LEU A 72 -20.78 3.52 -1.13
CA LEU A 72 -19.59 3.38 -1.96
C LEU A 72 -19.09 1.93 -2.03
N ILE A 73 -19.07 1.21 -0.91
CA ILE A 73 -18.70 -0.21 -0.90
C ILE A 73 -19.74 -1.05 -1.67
N THR A 74 -21.02 -0.75 -1.50
CA THR A 74 -22.11 -1.44 -2.20
C THR A 74 -22.03 -1.21 -3.71
N SER A 75 -21.69 -0.01 -4.17
CA SER A 75 -21.53 0.30 -5.60
C SER A 75 -20.24 -0.27 -6.21
N LEU A 76 -19.19 -0.46 -5.41
CA LEU A 76 -17.96 -1.13 -5.86
C LEU A 76 -18.12 -2.64 -6.06
N LYS A 77 -19.04 -3.30 -5.33
CA LYS A 77 -19.27 -4.75 -5.41
C LYS A 77 -19.54 -5.27 -6.84
N PRO A 78 -20.45 -4.66 -7.64
CA PRO A 78 -20.63 -5.08 -9.04
C PRO A 78 -19.43 -4.75 -9.94
N ILE A 79 -18.65 -3.70 -9.62
CA ILE A 79 -17.47 -3.28 -10.40
C ILE A 79 -16.31 -4.28 -10.25
N GLY A 80 -16.29 -5.06 -9.16
CA GLY A 80 -15.25 -6.06 -8.88
C GLY A 80 -15.00 -7.06 -10.02
N ASN A 81 -16.05 -7.49 -10.72
CA ASN A 81 -15.91 -8.43 -11.85
C ASN A 81 -15.15 -7.79 -13.03
N ILE A 82 -15.42 -6.52 -13.32
CA ILE A 82 -14.75 -5.77 -14.41
C ILE A 82 -13.28 -5.56 -14.07
N VAL A 83 -12.99 -5.18 -12.82
CA VAL A 83 -11.62 -5.00 -12.33
C VAL A 83 -10.83 -6.30 -12.44
N LEU A 84 -11.43 -7.44 -12.10
CA LEU A 84 -10.76 -8.74 -12.20
C LEU A 84 -10.37 -9.09 -13.64
N ILE A 85 -11.26 -8.84 -14.61
CA ILE A 85 -10.96 -9.02 -16.04
C ILE A 85 -9.85 -8.07 -16.48
N CYS A 86 -9.90 -6.80 -16.06
CA CYS A 86 -8.87 -5.80 -16.35
C CYS A 86 -7.50 -6.20 -15.79
N CYS A 87 -7.44 -6.70 -14.56
CA CYS A 87 -6.22 -7.21 -13.95
C CYS A 87 -5.66 -8.39 -14.74
N ALA A 88 -6.50 -9.34 -15.17
CA ALA A 88 -6.05 -10.47 -15.99
C ALA A 88 -5.43 -10.00 -17.32
N PHE A 89 -6.06 -9.04 -17.99
CA PHE A 89 -5.55 -8.42 -19.21
C PHE A 89 -4.18 -7.77 -18.98
N PHE A 90 -4.03 -6.94 -17.93
CA PHE A 90 -2.75 -6.32 -17.60
C PHE A 90 -1.66 -7.33 -17.25
N ILE A 91 -1.99 -8.46 -16.62
CA ILE A 91 -1.02 -9.53 -16.36
C ILE A 91 -0.51 -10.14 -17.67
N ILE A 92 -1.39 -10.41 -18.64
CA ILE A 92 -0.99 -10.97 -19.95
C ILE A 92 -0.01 -10.01 -20.64
N PHE A 93 -0.35 -8.72 -20.75
CA PHE A 93 0.55 -7.73 -21.34
C PHE A 93 1.81 -7.51 -20.51
N GLY A 94 1.73 -7.61 -19.19
CA GLY A 94 2.87 -7.53 -18.30
C GLY A 94 3.88 -8.66 -18.55
N ILE A 95 3.40 -9.90 -18.67
CA ILE A 95 4.25 -11.05 -18.99
C ILE A 95 4.87 -10.90 -20.38
N LEU A 96 4.07 -10.53 -21.39
CA LEU A 96 4.57 -10.25 -22.74
C LEU A 96 5.62 -9.14 -22.75
N GLY A 97 5.38 -8.04 -22.04
CA GLY A 97 6.30 -6.93 -21.89
C GLY A 97 7.61 -7.34 -21.24
N VAL A 98 7.57 -8.15 -20.20
CA VAL A 98 8.80 -8.68 -19.57
C VAL A 98 9.56 -9.59 -20.55
N GLN A 99 8.89 -10.48 -21.30
CA GLN A 99 9.59 -11.34 -22.25
C GLN A 99 10.26 -10.56 -23.39
N LEU A 100 9.64 -9.49 -23.87
CA LEU A 100 10.17 -8.67 -24.96
C LEU A 100 11.25 -7.69 -24.52
N PHE A 101 11.08 -7.04 -23.37
CA PHE A 101 11.90 -5.91 -22.96
C PHE A 101 12.87 -6.20 -21.80
N LYS A 102 12.89 -7.42 -21.26
CA LYS A 102 13.84 -7.79 -20.19
C LYS A 102 15.27 -7.51 -20.63
N GLY A 103 15.93 -6.62 -19.89
CA GLY A 103 17.33 -6.27 -20.11
C GLY A 103 17.61 -5.33 -21.28
N LYS A 104 16.57 -4.83 -21.98
CA LYS A 104 16.73 -3.89 -23.10
C LYS A 104 16.75 -2.43 -22.68
N PHE A 105 16.22 -2.10 -21.51
CA PHE A 105 16.10 -0.73 -20.99
C PHE A 105 17.33 -0.22 -20.23
N PHE A 106 18.51 -0.70 -20.62
CA PHE A 106 19.76 -0.16 -20.09
C PHE A 106 20.42 0.78 -21.10
N TYR A 107 21.03 1.84 -20.60
CA TYR A 107 21.75 2.81 -21.41
C TYR A 107 23.03 3.26 -20.71
N CYS A 108 23.96 3.80 -21.49
CA CYS A 108 25.18 4.39 -20.97
C CYS A 108 24.96 5.86 -20.61
N PHE A 109 25.35 6.27 -19.41
CA PHE A 109 25.28 7.64 -18.92
C PHE A 109 26.69 8.22 -18.77
N GLY A 110 27.01 9.21 -19.62
CA GLY A 110 28.30 9.91 -19.66
C GLY A 110 28.26 11.14 -20.60
N PRO A 111 29.31 11.98 -20.59
CA PRO A 111 29.41 13.19 -21.42
C PRO A 111 29.45 12.92 -22.94
N ASP A 112 30.18 11.90 -23.40
CA ASP A 112 30.30 11.57 -24.84
C ASP A 112 29.92 10.11 -25.13
N VAL A 113 28.63 9.87 -25.40
CA VAL A 113 28.08 8.52 -25.65
C VAL A 113 27.89 8.17 -27.13
N LYS A 114 28.28 9.07 -28.06
CA LYS A 114 28.01 8.93 -29.50
C LYS A 114 28.67 7.72 -30.16
N ASN A 115 29.79 7.24 -29.62
CA ASN A 115 30.57 6.13 -30.19
C ASN A 115 30.52 4.85 -29.33
N ILE A 116 29.57 4.76 -28.39
CA ILE A 116 29.44 3.65 -27.45
C ILE A 116 28.29 2.76 -27.91
N THR A 117 28.61 1.52 -28.28
CA THR A 117 27.61 0.57 -28.80
C THR A 117 27.21 -0.49 -27.79
N ASN A 118 28.14 -0.90 -26.92
CA ASN A 118 27.94 -1.98 -25.97
C ASN A 118 28.21 -1.56 -24.52
N LYS A 119 27.76 -2.40 -23.59
CA LYS A 119 28.03 -2.25 -22.16
C LYS A 119 29.53 -2.24 -21.83
N SER A 120 30.32 -3.07 -22.53
CA SER A 120 31.78 -3.12 -22.40
C SER A 120 32.41 -1.76 -22.65
N ASP A 121 32.03 -1.12 -23.76
CA ASP A 121 32.58 0.14 -24.23
C ASP A 121 32.23 1.27 -23.24
N CYS A 122 31.00 1.24 -22.70
CA CYS A 122 30.56 2.16 -21.65
C CYS A 122 31.41 2.06 -20.38
N LEU A 123 31.73 0.84 -19.94
CA LEU A 123 32.53 0.61 -18.74
C LEU A 123 34.02 0.94 -18.98
N GLN A 124 34.54 0.69 -20.18
CA GLN A 124 35.91 1.07 -20.57
C GLN A 124 36.10 2.58 -20.61
N ALA A 125 35.08 3.34 -21.03
CA ALA A 125 35.06 4.80 -20.99
C ALA A 125 34.84 5.38 -19.58
N ASN A 126 34.79 4.54 -18.54
CA ASN A 126 34.52 4.93 -17.15
C ASN A 126 33.15 5.62 -16.95
N TYR A 127 32.15 5.22 -17.74
CA TYR A 127 30.77 5.72 -17.67
C TYR A 127 29.84 4.76 -16.93
N LYS A 128 28.65 5.24 -16.56
CA LYS A 128 27.69 4.48 -15.76
C LYS A 128 26.66 3.78 -16.65
N TRP A 129 26.54 2.46 -16.53
CA TRP A 129 25.48 1.68 -17.16
C TRP A 129 24.24 1.70 -16.27
N VAL A 130 23.23 2.47 -16.66
CA VAL A 130 22.05 2.76 -15.83
C VAL A 130 20.79 2.12 -16.45
N HIS A 131 19.92 1.61 -15.60
CA HIS A 131 18.60 1.11 -15.99
C HIS A 131 17.58 2.26 -16.00
N HIS A 132 16.73 2.35 -17.02
CA HIS A 132 15.60 3.27 -17.02
C HIS A 132 14.66 2.98 -15.83
N LYS A 133 14.16 4.02 -15.15
CA LYS A 133 13.36 3.83 -13.93
C LYS A 133 11.95 3.29 -14.18
N TYR A 134 11.47 3.30 -15.42
CA TYR A 134 10.16 2.81 -15.85
C TYR A 134 10.18 2.52 -17.35
#